data_AF-A0A8J6HK69-F1
#
_entry.id   AF-A0A8J6HK69-F1
#
_cell.length_a   1.000
_cell.length_b   1.000
_cell.length_c   1.000
_cell.angle_alpha   90.00
_cell.angle_beta   90.00
_cell.angle_gamma   90.00
#
_symmetry.space_group_name_H-M   'P 1'
#
loop_
_entity.id
_entity.type
_entity.pdbx_description
1 polymer ?
#
loop_
_entity_poly.entity_id
_entity_poly.type
_entity_poly.pdbx_seq_one_letter_code
_entity_poly.pdbx_strand_id
1 'polypeptide(L)'
;MSRRRPQRPEHYVLRLRVANLDDEDFVEIDYDASRLNYRDLLDTCCDELGVDKMDVEKIRKLPDIHIRRDEDIERFNKVEYLELVIVPTRMQRSYSYQL
;
A
#
# COMPACT_ATOMS: atom_id res chain seq x y z
N MET A 1 -37.48 14.89 10.95
CA MET A 1 -36.79 13.99 9.99
C MET A 1 -35.32 14.37 9.95
N SER A 2 -34.47 13.70 10.73
CA SER A 2 -33.03 13.95 10.74
C SER A 2 -32.42 13.42 9.45
N ARG A 3 -31.89 14.31 8.60
CA ARG A 3 -31.07 13.92 7.45
C ARG A 3 -29.86 13.16 8.01
N ARG A 4 -29.85 11.83 7.89
CA ARG A 4 -28.64 11.04 8.15
C ARG A 4 -27.57 11.57 7.20
N ARG A 5 -26.51 12.19 7.73
CA ARG A 5 -25.30 12.45 6.94
C ARG A 5 -24.87 11.11 6.36
N PRO A 6 -24.58 11.00 5.05
CA PRO A 6 -23.99 9.78 4.53
C PRO A 6 -22.70 9.54 5.32
N GLN A 7 -22.62 8.41 6.02
CA GLN A 7 -21.39 8.01 6.66
C GLN A 7 -20.38 7.81 5.53
N ARG A 8 -19.24 8.52 5.56
CA ARG A 8 -18.16 8.23 4.63
C ARG A 8 -17.81 6.74 4.76
N PRO A 9 -17.54 6.03 3.66
CA PRO A 9 -17.01 4.67 3.75
C PRO A 9 -15.83 4.67 4.73
N GLU A 10 -15.78 3.66 5.58
CA GLU A 10 -14.61 3.48 6.43
C GLU A 10 -13.41 3.25 5.50
N HIS A 11 -12.37 4.04 5.70
CA HIS A 11 -11.11 3.95 4.98
C HIS A 11 -9.98 3.83 5.99
N TYR A 12 -8.91 3.21 5.50
CA TYR A 12 -7.58 3.20 6.07
C TYR A 12 -6.74 4.26 5.38
N VAL A 13 -5.75 4.79 6.08
CA VAL A 13 -4.73 5.65 5.50
C VAL A 13 -3.47 4.80 5.35
N LEU A 14 -3.03 4.59 4.12
CA LEU A 14 -1.79 3.86 3.85
C LEU A 14 -0.69 4.85 3.49
N ARG A 15 0.45 4.72 4.15
CA ARG A 15 1.69 5.42 3.84
C ARG A 15 2.61 4.47 3.12
N LEU A 16 2.76 4.66 1.83
CA LEU A 16 3.44 3.75 0.91
C LEU A 16 4.78 4.30 0.48
N ARG A 17 5.77 3.42 0.34
CA ARG A 17 7.03 3.71 -0.34
C ARG A 17 7.60 2.46 -1.01
N VAL A 18 8.64 2.63 -1.80
CA VAL A 18 9.44 1.52 -2.32
C VAL A 18 10.67 1.32 -1.44
N ALA A 19 10.93 0.09 -1.00
CA ALA A 19 12.11 -0.20 -0.19
C ALA A 19 13.38 -0.21 -1.07
N ASN A 20 14.50 0.19 -0.46
CA ASN A 20 15.84 0.20 -1.08
C ASN A 20 15.99 1.18 -2.25
N LEU A 21 15.15 2.21 -2.33
CA LEU A 21 15.42 3.39 -3.14
C LEU A 21 16.07 4.47 -2.27
N ASP A 22 16.74 5.43 -2.92
CA ASP A 22 17.30 6.61 -2.24
C ASP A 22 16.19 7.56 -1.73
N ASP A 23 14.98 7.42 -2.27
CA ASP A 23 13.80 8.13 -1.82
C ASP A 23 13.13 7.41 -0.65
N GLU A 24 13.16 8.03 0.52
CA GLU A 24 12.59 7.51 1.75
C GLU A 24 11.18 8.06 2.05
N ASP A 25 10.67 8.97 1.22
CA ASP A 25 9.39 9.62 1.42
C ASP A 25 8.22 8.62 1.28
N PHE A 26 7.15 8.89 2.04
CA PHE A 26 5.92 8.13 1.96
C PHE A 26 4.86 8.91 1.19
N VAL A 27 4.19 8.22 0.27
CA VAL A 27 2.95 8.69 -0.35
C VAL A 27 1.77 8.24 0.51
N GLU A 28 0.88 9.16 0.85
CA GLU A 28 -0.31 8.88 1.66
C GLU A 28 -1.54 8.71 0.76
N ILE A 29 -2.25 7.59 0.92
CA ILE A 29 -3.47 7.26 0.17
C ILE A 29 -4.61 6.82 1.09
N ASP A 30 -5.85 7.04 0.65
CA ASP A 30 -7.04 6.46 1.25
C ASP A 30 -7.29 5.06 0.66
N TYR A 31 -7.40 4.05 1.52
CA TYR A 31 -7.67 2.67 1.14
C TYR A 31 -9.04 2.20 1.66
N ASP A 32 -9.85 1.67 0.75
CA ASP A 32 -11.23 1.28 1.03
C ASP A 32 -11.29 0.04 1.95
N ALA A 33 -12.00 0.15 3.08
CA ALA A 33 -12.15 -0.97 4.01
C ALA A 33 -12.99 -2.14 3.48
N SER A 34 -13.66 -1.99 2.34
CA SER A 34 -14.31 -3.09 1.63
C SER A 34 -13.33 -3.97 0.84
N ARG A 35 -12.09 -3.52 0.61
CA ARG A 35 -11.06 -4.19 -0.21
C ARG A 35 -9.96 -4.85 0.62
N LEU A 36 -10.32 -5.53 1.70
CA LEU A 36 -9.34 -6.17 2.62
C LEU A 36 -8.81 -7.52 2.10
N ASN A 37 -8.28 -7.55 0.88
CA ASN A 37 -7.57 -8.72 0.36
C ASN A 37 -6.21 -8.35 -0.23
N TYR A 38 -5.32 -9.32 -0.26
CA TYR A 38 -3.93 -9.14 -0.63
C TYR A 38 -3.74 -8.70 -2.07
N ARG A 39 -4.58 -9.23 -2.98
CA ARG A 39 -4.49 -8.90 -4.39
C ARG A 39 -4.84 -7.43 -4.63
N ASP A 40 -5.94 -6.94 -4.06
CA ASP A 40 -6.35 -5.55 -4.19
C ASP A 40 -5.35 -4.58 -3.56
N LEU A 41 -4.76 -4.98 -2.43
CA LEU A 41 -3.72 -4.18 -1.76
C LEU A 41 -2.48 -4.08 -2.64
N LEU A 42 -1.98 -5.21 -3.15
CA LEU A 42 -0.83 -5.23 -4.06
C LEU A 42 -1.09 -4.37 -5.29
N ASP A 43 -2.28 -4.52 -5.89
CA ASP A 43 -2.70 -3.80 -7.08
C ASP A 43 -2.68 -2.28 -6.83
N THR A 44 -3.35 -1.84 -5.77
CA THR A 44 -3.38 -0.42 -5.37
C THR A 44 -1.98 0.12 -5.09
N CYS A 45 -1.16 -0.60 -4.31
CA CYS A 45 0.20 -0.15 -3.99
C CYS A 45 1.08 -0.02 -5.24
N CYS A 46 0.96 -0.95 -6.19
CA CYS A 46 1.72 -0.92 -7.45
C CYS A 46 1.32 0.26 -8.32
N ASP A 47 0.01 0.51 -8.45
CA ASP A 47 -0.52 1.59 -9.28
C ASP A 47 -0.10 2.96 -8.72
N GLU A 48 -0.21 3.17 -7.41
CA GLU A 48 0.14 4.43 -6.74
C GLU A 48 1.67 4.71 -6.73
N LEU A 49 2.49 3.66 -6.67
CA LEU A 49 3.95 3.78 -6.68
C LEU A 49 4.57 3.67 -8.09
N GLY A 50 3.77 3.40 -9.12
CA GLY A 50 4.26 3.16 -10.48
C GLY A 50 5.19 1.94 -10.60
N VAL A 51 4.98 0.91 -9.76
CA VAL A 51 5.80 -0.30 -9.69
C VAL A 51 5.11 -1.44 -10.44
N ASP A 52 5.85 -2.17 -11.28
CA ASP A 52 5.32 -3.38 -11.90
C ASP A 52 5.16 -4.49 -10.85
N LYS A 53 3.98 -5.13 -10.82
CA LYS A 53 3.69 -6.26 -9.90
C LYS A 53 4.70 -7.39 -10.01
N MET A 54 5.27 -7.62 -11.20
CA MET A 54 6.30 -8.62 -11.44
C MET A 54 7.64 -8.29 -10.78
N ASP A 55 7.83 -7.03 -10.38
CA ASP A 55 9.03 -6.55 -9.70
C ASP A 55 8.89 -6.55 -8.19
N VAL A 56 7.68 -6.74 -7.66
CA VAL A 56 7.43 -6.81 -6.23
C VAL A 56 7.81 -8.21 -5.71
N GLU A 57 8.80 -8.25 -4.83
CA GLU A 57 9.17 -9.45 -4.07
C GLU A 57 8.17 -9.70 -2.93
N LYS A 58 7.81 -8.64 -2.19
CA LYS A 58 6.89 -8.71 -1.04
C LYS A 58 6.39 -7.34 -0.60
N ILE A 59 5.28 -7.33 0.12
CA ILE A 59 4.79 -6.16 0.87
C ILE A 59 5.22 -6.30 2.33
N ARG A 60 5.91 -5.29 2.88
CA ARG A 60 6.24 -5.22 4.31
C ARG A 60 5.45 -4.11 4.98
N LYS A 61 4.74 -4.43 6.05
CA LYS A 61 4.26 -3.46 7.04
C LYS A 61 5.40 -3.13 7.99
N LEU A 62 5.70 -1.86 8.14
CA LEU A 62 6.79 -1.41 9.00
C LEU A 62 6.48 -1.63 10.49
N PRO A 63 7.51 -1.92 11.32
CA PRO A 63 8.93 -1.96 10.94
C PRO A 63 9.41 -3.27 10.25
N ASP A 64 8.79 -4.42 10.50
CA ASP A 64 9.39 -5.72 10.13
C ASP A 64 8.38 -6.85 9.82
N ILE A 65 7.14 -6.51 9.49
CA ILE A 65 6.05 -7.48 9.29
C ILE A 65 5.82 -7.75 7.80
N HIS A 66 5.97 -9.01 7.38
CA HIS A 66 5.61 -9.42 6.02
C HIS A 66 4.10 -9.70 5.93
N ILE A 67 3.39 -8.97 5.06
CA ILE A 67 1.98 -9.22 4.73
C ILE A 67 1.92 -10.35 3.70
N ARG A 68 1.20 -11.43 3.99
CA ARG A 68 1.18 -12.63 3.13
C ARG A 68 -0.20 -13.05 2.66
N ARG A 69 -1.24 -12.57 3.33
CA ARG A 69 -2.63 -13.01 3.15
C ARG A 69 -3.61 -11.98 3.68
N ASP A 70 -4.87 -12.18 3.35
CA ASP A 70 -5.98 -11.27 3.66
C ASP A 70 -6.11 -11.04 5.18
N GLU A 71 -5.92 -12.08 6.00
CA GLU A 71 -6.06 -11.95 7.47
C GLU A 71 -4.98 -11.07 8.12
N ASP A 72 -3.85 -10.83 7.43
CA ASP A 72 -2.83 -9.89 7.90
C ASP A 72 -3.28 -8.44 7.64
N ILE A 73 -4.13 -8.22 6.64
CA ILE A 73 -4.65 -6.92 6.19
C ILE A 73 -5.89 -6.52 7.00
N GLU A 74 -6.75 -7.48 7.34
CA GLU A 74 -7.91 -7.27 8.22
C GLU A 74 -7.53 -6.67 9.59
N ARG A 75 -6.26 -6.82 10.00
CA ARG A 75 -5.71 -6.32 11.26
C ARG A 75 -5.09 -4.93 11.14
N PHE A 76 -5.27 -4.25 10.02
CA PHE A 76 -4.77 -2.89 9.84
C PHE A 76 -5.44 -1.94 10.83
N ASN A 77 -4.63 -1.05 11.39
CA ASN A 77 -5.06 0.13 12.12
C ASN A 77 -5.49 1.21 11.12
N LYS A 78 -6.15 2.26 11.62
CA LYS A 78 -6.57 3.42 10.81
C LYS A 78 -5.46 4.00 9.94
N VAL A 79 -4.21 3.96 10.40
CA VAL A 79 -3.05 4.40 9.64
C VAL A 79 -2.02 3.28 9.65
N GLU A 80 -1.53 2.90 8.47
CA GLU A 80 -0.51 1.86 8.31
C GLU A 80 0.62 2.33 7.40
N TYR A 81 1.83 1.86 7.70
CA TYR A 81 3.04 2.19 6.95
C TYR A 81 3.51 0.94 6.23
N LEU A 82 3.51 0.98 4.90
CA LEU A 82 3.86 -0.15 4.06
C LEU A 82 5.02 0.22 3.14
N GLU A 83 5.85 -0.77 2.84
CA GLU A 83 6.87 -0.67 1.83
C GLU A 83 6.78 -1.85 0.85
N LEU A 84 6.83 -1.54 -0.45
CA LEU A 84 7.00 -2.55 -1.49
C LEU A 84 8.48 -2.87 -1.61
N VAL A 85 8.85 -4.11 -1.31
CA VAL A 85 10.21 -4.60 -1.55
C VAL A 85 10.25 -5.11 -2.98
N ILE A 86 11.09 -4.49 -3.80
CA ILE A 86 11.28 -4.87 -5.21
C ILE A 86 12.53 -5.72 -5.41
N VAL A 87 12.54 -6.54 -6.46
CA VAL A 87 13.68 -7.38 -6.80
C VAL A 87 14.91 -6.54 -7.20
N PRO A 88 16.11 -6.81 -6.65
CA PRO A 88 17.30 -5.97 -6.86
C PRO A 88 17.68 -5.77 -8.33
N THR A 89 17.45 -6.78 -9.17
CA THR A 89 17.81 -6.72 -10.60
C THR A 89 17.00 -5.67 -11.37
N ARG A 90 15.85 -5.24 -10.84
CA ARG A 90 14.95 -4.25 -11.49
C ARG A 90 15.05 -2.85 -10.87
N MET A 91 15.83 -2.66 -9.81
CA MET A 91 16.06 -1.36 -9.15
C MET A 91 16.72 -0.31 -10.06
N GLN A 92 17.28 -0.70 -11.21
CA GLN A 92 17.95 0.23 -12.14
C GLN A 92 17.00 1.03 -13.04
N ARG A 93 15.69 0.75 -13.03
CA ARG A 93 14.70 1.54 -13.77
C ARG A 93 14.11 2.57 -12.81
N SER A 94 14.38 3.84 -13.09
CA SER A 94 13.87 5.01 -12.37
C SER A 94 12.34 4.95 -12.21
N TYR A 95 11.86 4.68 -10.99
CA TYR A 95 10.44 4.76 -10.64
C TYR A 95 10.05 6.24 -10.54
N SER A 96 8.98 6.62 -11.25
CA SER A 96 8.39 7.96 -11.16
C SER A 96 6.97 7.80 -10.64
N TYR A 97 6.65 8.42 -9.50
CA TYR A 97 5.30 8.40 -8.94
C TYR A 97 4.29 8.91 -9.97
N GLN A 98 3.18 8.19 -10.13
CA GLN A 98 2.08 8.62 -10.99
C GLN A 98 1.05 9.35 -10.11
N LEU A 99 1.19 10.68 -10.00
CA LEU A 99 0.20 11.57 -9.37
C LEU A 99 -0.92 11.95 -10.33
#